data_AF-A0A2H5W0Y8-F1
#
_entry.id   AF-A0A2H5W0Y8-F1
#
_cell.length_a   1.000
_cell.length_b   1.000
_cell.length_c   1.000
_cell.angle_alpha   90.00
_cell.angle_beta   90.00
_cell.angle_gamma   90.00
#
_symmetry.space_group_name_H-M   'P 1'
#
loop_
_entity.id
_entity.type
_entity.pdbx_description
1 polymer ?
#
loop_
_entity_poly.entity_id
_entity_poly.type
_entity_poly.pdbx_seq_one_letter_code
_entity_poly.pdbx_strand_id
1 'polypeptide(L)'
;MADFYRLLGVSRQASEREIKAAYRRLAKLYHPDVNPSPTAAEDFARITEAYKVLSSRRLRALYDRGLLADYEEYVRQRERAAVLQKRVKVIIEELLRREQEETTIRQMAVMLTVSLFASAFLVALFRPPIFETLGVVGKAICLGLFGLGMWELVRDVMACMDYYAYPDDITPSLLRLEEERAGKPFSRTAALAFLVGGYLLALLFGSLVRYALLGINGRLLLSYGLINVLLLPPIAVLIIMRLRALNERFSAQ
;
A
#
# COMPACT_ATOMS: atom_id res chain seq x y z
N MET A 1 26.78 10.40 -45.32
CA MET A 1 26.49 9.03 -44.82
C MET A 1 27.62 8.13 -45.27
N ALA A 2 28.38 7.51 -44.36
CA ALA A 2 29.37 6.51 -44.76
C ALA A 2 28.64 5.27 -45.29
N ASP A 3 29.10 4.73 -46.42
CA ASP A 3 28.53 3.50 -46.99
C ASP A 3 29.04 2.30 -46.16
N PHE A 4 28.14 1.64 -45.42
CA PHE A 4 28.48 0.53 -44.52
C PHE A 4 29.02 -0.68 -45.28
N TYR A 5 28.60 -0.88 -46.53
CA TYR A 5 29.15 -1.95 -47.36
C TYR A 5 30.59 -1.65 -47.75
N ARG A 6 30.90 -0.39 -48.08
CA ARG A 6 32.28 0.06 -48.34
C ARG A 6 33.14 0.00 -47.08
N LEU A 7 32.59 0.37 -45.92
CA LEU A 7 33.31 0.34 -44.65
C LEU A 7 33.74 -1.10 -44.27
N LEU A 8 32.88 -2.08 -44.52
CA LEU A 8 33.21 -3.49 -44.31
C LEU A 8 33.97 -4.13 -45.48
N GLY A 9 34.10 -3.43 -46.61
CA GLY A 9 34.74 -3.95 -47.83
C GLY A 9 33.98 -5.12 -48.44
N VAL A 10 32.64 -5.10 -48.40
CA VAL A 10 31.77 -6.17 -48.92
C VAL A 10 30.80 -5.64 -49.98
N SER A 11 30.34 -6.50 -50.88
CA SER A 11 29.31 -6.15 -51.87
C SER A 11 27.94 -5.91 -51.21
N ARG A 12 27.10 -5.08 -51.85
CA ARG A 12 25.68 -4.95 -51.47
C ARG A 12 24.90 -6.26 -51.58
N GLN A 13 25.34 -7.20 -52.42
CA GLN A 13 24.75 -8.55 -52.49
C GLN A 13 25.40 -9.56 -51.51
N ALA A 14 26.34 -9.12 -50.66
CA ALA A 14 27.05 -10.03 -49.76
C ALA A 14 26.08 -10.77 -48.83
N SER A 15 26.33 -12.05 -48.64
CA SER A 15 25.64 -12.91 -47.70
C SER A 15 25.98 -12.54 -46.25
N GLU A 16 25.13 -12.92 -45.30
CA GLU A 16 25.40 -12.71 -43.87
C GLU A 16 26.72 -13.34 -43.42
N ARG A 17 27.10 -14.48 -44.03
CA ARG A 17 28.37 -15.17 -43.75
C ARG A 17 29.57 -14.32 -44.18
N GLU A 18 29.51 -13.69 -45.34
CA GLU A 18 30.58 -12.81 -45.85
C GLU A 18 30.69 -11.53 -45.01
N ILE A 19 29.56 -10.91 -44.65
CA ILE A 19 29.51 -9.75 -43.77
C ILE A 19 30.14 -10.07 -42.41
N LYS A 20 29.80 -11.23 -41.82
CA LYS A 20 30.36 -11.69 -40.55
C LYS A 20 31.85 -12.05 -40.64
N ALA A 21 32.31 -12.57 -41.78
CA ALA A 21 33.72 -12.86 -42.00
C ALA A 21 34.54 -11.57 -42.14
N ALA A 22 34.04 -10.60 -42.91
CA ALA A 22 34.65 -9.29 -43.09
C ALA A 22 34.76 -8.52 -41.77
N TYR A 23 33.68 -8.49 -40.98
CA TYR A 23 33.70 -7.89 -39.64
C TYR A 23 34.76 -8.53 -38.74
N ARG A 24 34.83 -9.87 -38.68
CA ARG A 24 35.83 -10.56 -37.84
C ARG A 24 37.28 -10.23 -38.23
N ARG A 25 37.56 -10.05 -39.52
CA ARG A 25 38.88 -9.64 -40.00
C ARG A 25 39.20 -8.21 -39.59
N LEU A 26 38.27 -7.28 -39.82
CA LEU A 26 38.44 -5.86 -39.49
C LEU A 26 38.49 -5.62 -37.98
N ALA A 27 37.69 -6.33 -37.20
CA ALA A 27 37.66 -6.24 -35.75
C ALA A 27 39.01 -6.60 -35.11
N LYS A 28 39.73 -7.59 -35.65
CA LYS A 28 41.09 -7.94 -35.20
C LYS A 28 42.14 -6.87 -35.57
N LEU A 29 41.95 -6.21 -36.71
CA LEU A 29 42.89 -5.23 -37.25
C LEU A 29 42.76 -3.85 -36.59
N TYR A 30 41.53 -3.49 -36.20
CA TYR A 30 41.18 -2.20 -35.62
C TYR A 30 40.88 -2.27 -34.11
N HIS A 31 41.12 -3.41 -33.46
CA HIS A 31 40.90 -3.52 -32.02
C HIS A 31 41.76 -2.51 -31.26
N PRO A 32 41.22 -1.72 -30.31
CA PRO A 32 41.98 -0.68 -29.59
C PRO A 32 43.18 -1.25 -28.82
N ASP A 33 43.09 -2.48 -28.33
CA ASP A 33 44.21 -3.14 -27.62
C ASP A 33 45.35 -3.61 -28.55
N VAL A 34 45.08 -3.73 -29.85
CA VAL A 34 46.03 -4.33 -30.82
C VAL A 34 46.54 -3.27 -31.81
N ASN A 35 45.76 -2.22 -32.05
CA ASN A 35 46.08 -1.14 -32.95
C ASN A 35 46.43 0.14 -32.15
N PRO A 36 47.70 0.58 -32.15
CA PRO A 36 48.16 1.75 -31.39
C PRO A 36 47.76 3.09 -32.00
N SER A 37 46.97 3.12 -33.07
CA SER A 37 46.49 4.37 -33.68
C SER A 37 45.58 5.14 -32.72
N PRO A 38 45.72 6.48 -32.61
CA PRO A 38 44.81 7.31 -31.82
C PRO A 38 43.36 7.26 -32.33
N THR A 39 43.14 6.87 -33.59
CA THR A 39 41.80 6.73 -34.19
C THR A 39 41.22 5.32 -34.08
N ALA A 40 41.98 4.35 -33.55
CA ALA A 40 41.58 2.93 -33.55
C ALA A 40 40.20 2.71 -32.92
N ALA A 41 39.90 3.42 -31.81
CA ALA A 41 38.61 3.33 -31.13
C ALA A 41 37.44 3.84 -31.99
N GLU A 42 37.61 4.96 -32.69
CA GLU A 42 36.58 5.53 -33.57
C GLU A 42 36.37 4.66 -34.82
N ASP A 43 37.46 4.18 -35.43
CA ASP A 43 37.42 3.27 -36.58
C ASP A 43 36.71 1.96 -36.23
N PHE A 44 37.04 1.39 -35.07
CA PHE A 44 36.40 0.19 -34.55
C PHE A 44 34.91 0.40 -34.25
N ALA A 45 34.54 1.55 -33.68
CA ALA A 45 33.14 1.89 -33.43
C ALA A 45 32.34 1.93 -34.73
N ARG A 46 32.87 2.59 -35.77
CA ARG A 46 32.24 2.65 -37.11
C ARG A 46 32.09 1.27 -37.75
N ILE A 47 33.14 0.43 -37.69
CA ILE A 47 33.11 -0.96 -38.21
C ILE A 47 32.04 -1.80 -37.49
N THR A 48 31.94 -1.64 -36.17
CA THR A 48 30.97 -2.33 -35.33
C THR A 48 29.54 -1.88 -35.62
N GLU A 49 29.32 -0.58 -35.83
CA GLU A 49 28.03 -0.03 -36.24
C GLU A 49 27.59 -0.57 -37.62
N ALA A 50 28.49 -0.55 -38.60
CA ALA A 50 28.21 -1.10 -39.92
C ALA A 50 27.83 -2.59 -39.86
N TYR A 51 28.54 -3.38 -39.05
CA TYR A 51 28.18 -4.77 -38.83
C TYR A 51 26.83 -4.93 -38.12
N LYS A 52 26.53 -4.13 -37.09
CA LYS A 52 25.24 -4.16 -36.38
C LYS A 52 24.05 -3.95 -37.32
N VAL A 53 24.17 -2.98 -38.23
CA VAL A 53 23.13 -2.68 -39.23
C VAL A 53 23.04 -3.77 -40.29
N LEU A 54 24.17 -4.16 -40.89
CA LEU A 54 24.18 -5.09 -42.04
C LEU A 54 23.98 -6.57 -41.66
N SER A 55 24.24 -6.95 -40.41
CA SER A 55 24.03 -8.33 -39.92
C SER A 55 22.56 -8.65 -39.62
N SER A 56 21.74 -7.65 -39.35
CA SER A 56 20.30 -7.83 -39.14
C SER A 56 19.55 -7.64 -40.44
N ARG A 57 18.85 -8.68 -40.90
CA ARG A 57 18.01 -8.62 -42.12
C ARG A 57 17.04 -7.43 -42.11
N ARG A 58 16.47 -7.10 -40.94
CA ARG A 58 15.56 -5.96 -40.77
C ARG A 58 16.28 -4.62 -40.88
N LEU A 59 17.39 -4.44 -40.16
CA LEU A 59 18.13 -3.17 -40.16
C LEU A 59 18.80 -2.92 -41.51
N ARG A 60 19.32 -3.97 -42.16
CA ARG A 60 19.85 -3.91 -43.53
C ARG A 60 18.79 -3.45 -44.52
N ALA A 61 17.58 -4.02 -44.48
CA ALA A 61 16.49 -3.59 -45.35
C ALA A 61 16.08 -2.13 -45.12
N LEU A 62 16.13 -1.64 -43.87
CA LEU A 62 15.87 -0.23 -43.55
C LEU A 62 17.00 0.69 -44.02
N TYR A 63 18.25 0.26 -43.87
CA TYR A 63 19.42 0.97 -44.38
C TYR A 63 19.39 1.09 -45.90
N ASP A 64 19.11 -0.01 -46.60
CA ASP A 64 19.02 -0.05 -48.06
C ASP A 64 17.88 0.86 -48.60
N ARG A 65 16.83 1.10 -47.80
CA ARG A 65 15.71 2.00 -48.11
C ARG A 65 15.92 3.45 -47.63
N GLY A 66 17.01 3.75 -46.93
CA GLY A 66 17.27 5.07 -46.35
C GLY A 66 16.44 5.42 -45.11
N LEU A 67 15.70 4.45 -44.52
CA LEU A 67 14.79 4.64 -43.39
C LEU A 67 15.43 4.34 -42.02
N LEU A 68 16.75 4.07 -41.98
CA LEU A 68 17.43 3.67 -40.75
C LEU A 68 17.39 4.76 -39.68
N ALA A 69 17.59 6.03 -40.06
CA ALA A 69 17.59 7.16 -39.13
C ALA A 69 16.21 7.36 -38.47
N ASP A 70 15.14 7.30 -39.26
CA ASP A 70 13.76 7.40 -38.76
C ASP A 70 13.42 6.22 -37.84
N TYR A 71 13.90 5.01 -38.17
CA TYR A 71 13.72 3.84 -37.35
C TYR A 71 14.43 3.96 -35.99
N GLU A 72 15.67 4.45 -35.97
CA GLU A 72 16.42 4.65 -34.73
C GLU A 72 15.80 5.74 -33.84
N GLU A 73 15.30 6.82 -34.45
CA GLU A 73 14.59 7.86 -33.73
C GLU A 73 13.27 7.33 -33.15
N TYR A 74 12.51 6.55 -33.92
CA TYR A 74 11.30 5.86 -33.44
C TYR A 74 11.60 4.95 -32.24
N VAL A 75 12.66 4.12 -32.32
CA VAL A 75 13.05 3.23 -31.21
C VAL A 75 13.45 4.05 -29.98
N ARG A 76 14.25 5.12 -30.15
CA ARG A 76 14.65 6.02 -29.04
C ARG A 76 13.45 6.69 -28.38
N GLN A 77 12.48 7.17 -29.16
CA GLN A 77 11.25 7.77 -28.64
C GLN A 77 10.43 6.76 -27.83
N ARG A 78 10.28 5.53 -28.34
CA ARG A 78 9.57 4.45 -27.65
C ARG A 78 10.26 4.05 -26.35
N GLU A 79 11.58 3.95 -26.34
CA GLU A 79 12.37 3.66 -25.13
C GLU A 79 12.22 4.77 -24.08
N ARG A 80 12.30 6.05 -24.48
CA ARG A 80 12.05 7.20 -23.60
C ARG A 80 10.64 7.15 -23.01
N ALA A 81 9.63 6.89 -23.84
CA ALA A 81 8.25 6.74 -23.38
C ALA A 81 8.09 5.58 -22.39
N ALA A 82 8.74 4.44 -22.64
CA ALA A 82 8.72 3.29 -21.73
C ALA A 82 9.39 3.60 -20.38
N VAL A 83 10.50 4.34 -20.37
CA VAL A 83 11.17 4.77 -19.14
C VAL A 83 10.29 5.72 -18.33
N LEU A 84 9.63 6.68 -19.01
CA LEU A 84 8.68 7.59 -18.37
C LEU A 84 7.48 6.83 -17.80
N GLN A 85 6.90 5.91 -18.58
CA GLN A 85 5.81 5.05 -18.12
C GLN A 85 6.19 4.24 -16.89
N LYS A 86 7.41 3.70 -16.83
CA LYS A 86 7.89 2.96 -15.66
C LYS A 86 7.99 3.86 -14.43
N ARG A 87 8.50 5.09 -14.57
CA ARG A 87 8.57 6.07 -13.47
C ARG A 87 7.18 6.47 -12.98
N VAL A 88 6.27 6.78 -13.90
CA VAL A 88 4.88 7.13 -13.60
C VAL A 88 4.18 5.97 -12.89
N LYS A 89 4.38 4.73 -13.35
CA LYS A 89 3.78 3.55 -12.73
C LYS A 89 4.20 3.39 -11.27
N VAL A 90 5.48 3.56 -10.96
CA VAL A 90 5.98 3.50 -9.58
C VAL A 90 5.31 4.58 -8.70
N ILE A 91 5.19 5.80 -9.22
CA ILE A 91 4.53 6.90 -8.51
C ILE A 91 3.04 6.57 -8.25
N ILE A 92 2.33 6.08 -9.27
CA ILE A 92 0.91 5.71 -9.14
C ILE A 92 0.74 4.58 -8.13
N GLU A 93 1.58 3.54 -8.19
CA GLU A 93 1.54 2.43 -7.25
C GLU A 93 1.81 2.91 -5.81
N GLU A 94 2.74 3.84 -5.63
CA GLU A 94 3.00 4.43 -4.32
C GLU A 94 1.81 5.25 -3.81
N LEU A 95 1.19 6.08 -4.66
CA LEU A 95 0.01 6.86 -4.30
C LEU A 95 -1.17 5.95 -3.95
N LEU A 96 -1.44 4.94 -4.77
CA LEU A 96 -2.51 3.98 -4.54
C LEU A 96 -2.30 3.22 -3.22
N ARG A 97 -1.05 2.83 -2.93
CA ARG A 97 -0.73 2.16 -1.66
C ARG A 97 -1.01 3.06 -0.46
N ARG A 98 -0.66 4.34 -0.53
CA ARG A 98 -0.99 5.32 0.53
C ARG A 98 -2.51 5.44 0.72
N GLU A 99 -3.28 5.54 -0.37
CA GLU A 99 -4.75 5.57 -0.30
C GLU A 99 -5.34 4.27 0.30
N GLN A 100 -4.78 3.11 -0.04
CA GLN A 100 -5.22 1.83 0.52
C GLN A 100 -4.92 1.72 2.01
N GLU A 101 -3.74 2.16 2.45
CA GLU A 101 -3.38 2.19 3.87
C GLU A 101 -4.31 3.15 4.65
N GLU A 102 -4.58 4.35 4.10
CA GLU A 102 -5.53 5.31 4.67
C GLU A 102 -6.95 4.75 4.80
N THR A 103 -7.45 4.11 3.74
CA THR A 103 -8.82 3.56 3.72
C THR A 103 -8.97 2.39 4.67
N THR A 104 -7.97 1.52 4.76
CA THR A 104 -7.98 0.36 5.67
C THR A 104 -8.01 0.81 7.13
N ILE A 105 -7.17 1.78 7.50
CA ILE A 105 -7.12 2.32 8.86
C ILE A 105 -8.40 3.09 9.20
N ARG A 106 -8.96 3.85 8.24
CA ARG A 106 -10.25 4.54 8.42
C ARG A 106 -11.37 3.55 8.68
N GLN A 107 -11.46 2.50 7.86
CA GLN A 107 -12.46 1.45 8.04
C GLN A 107 -12.29 0.74 9.39
N MET A 108 -11.06 0.45 9.81
CA MET A 108 -10.78 -0.11 11.13
C MET A 108 -11.29 0.81 12.25
N ALA A 109 -10.96 2.10 12.20
CA ALA A 109 -11.41 3.09 13.20
C ALA A 109 -12.94 3.23 13.24
N VAL A 110 -13.59 3.31 12.08
CA VAL A 110 -15.06 3.38 11.97
C VAL A 110 -15.69 2.10 12.53
N MET A 111 -15.22 0.93 12.13
CA MET A 111 -15.78 -0.33 12.60
C MET A 111 -15.58 -0.51 14.10
N LEU A 112 -14.42 -0.15 14.63
CA LEU A 112 -14.13 -0.21 16.06
C LEU A 112 -15.06 0.71 16.85
N THR A 113 -15.18 1.98 16.45
CA THR A 113 -16.03 2.96 17.16
C THR A 113 -17.51 2.60 17.06
N VAL A 114 -18.00 2.26 15.87
CA VAL A 114 -19.40 1.86 15.66
C VAL A 114 -19.73 0.59 16.45
N SER A 115 -18.86 -0.42 16.43
CA SER A 115 -19.09 -1.67 17.16
C SER A 115 -19.08 -1.47 18.68
N LEU A 116 -18.14 -0.65 19.18
CA LEU A 116 -18.05 -0.34 20.59
C LEU A 116 -19.29 0.41 21.07
N PHE A 117 -19.71 1.45 20.36
CA PHE A 117 -20.87 2.26 20.73
C PHE A 117 -22.19 1.50 20.56
N ALA A 118 -22.33 0.75 19.46
CA ALA A 118 -23.50 -0.10 19.24
C ALA A 118 -23.61 -1.17 20.34
N SER A 119 -22.50 -1.83 20.70
CA SER A 119 -22.53 -2.81 21.78
C SER A 119 -22.86 -2.16 23.13
N ALA A 120 -22.30 -1.00 23.45
CA ALA A 120 -22.64 -0.28 24.67
C ALA A 120 -24.14 0.06 24.73
N PHE A 121 -24.67 0.59 23.62
CA PHE A 121 -26.09 0.92 23.47
C PHE A 121 -26.98 -0.32 23.65
N LEU A 122 -26.68 -1.43 22.96
CA LEU A 122 -27.47 -2.65 23.03
C LEU A 122 -27.43 -3.27 24.43
N VAL A 123 -26.28 -3.24 25.10
CA VAL A 123 -26.14 -3.73 26.47
C VAL A 123 -26.95 -2.87 27.44
N ALA A 124 -26.95 -1.55 27.27
CA ALA A 124 -27.78 -0.65 28.07
C ALA A 124 -29.28 -0.83 27.81
N LEU A 125 -29.67 -1.09 26.56
CA LEU A 125 -31.05 -1.30 26.15
C LEU A 125 -31.60 -2.62 26.69
N PHE A 126 -30.97 -3.74 26.34
CA PHE A 126 -31.48 -5.08 26.63
C PHE A 126 -31.14 -5.58 28.04
N ARG A 127 -30.00 -5.17 28.62
CA ARG A 127 -29.43 -5.71 29.89
C ARG A 127 -29.51 -7.24 29.95
N PRO A 128 -28.84 -7.96 29.04
CA PRO A 128 -28.91 -9.42 29.01
C PRO A 128 -28.22 -10.01 30.25
N PRO A 129 -28.87 -10.92 31.01
CA PRO A 129 -28.33 -11.52 32.24
C PRO A 129 -27.34 -12.66 31.93
N ILE A 130 -26.42 -12.45 30.98
CA ILE A 130 -25.53 -13.51 30.48
C ILE A 130 -24.62 -14.00 31.60
N PHE A 131 -23.96 -13.09 32.32
CA PHE A 131 -23.03 -13.49 33.38
C PHE A 131 -23.72 -14.15 34.59
N GLU A 132 -24.97 -13.78 34.86
CA GLU A 132 -25.75 -14.29 36.00
C GLU A 132 -26.28 -15.70 35.73
N THR A 133 -26.63 -15.99 34.48
CA THR A 133 -27.15 -17.30 34.05
C THR A 133 -26.06 -18.34 33.81
N LEU A 134 -24.80 -17.93 33.65
CA LEU A 134 -23.68 -18.83 33.40
C LEU A 134 -23.18 -19.53 34.68
N GLY A 135 -22.88 -20.82 34.56
CA GLY A 135 -22.15 -21.59 35.57
C GLY A 135 -20.70 -21.10 35.75
N VAL A 136 -19.99 -21.66 36.73
CA VAL A 136 -18.61 -21.26 37.07
C VAL A 136 -17.67 -21.32 35.86
N VAL A 137 -17.76 -22.39 35.06
CA VAL A 137 -16.96 -22.56 33.83
C VAL A 137 -17.29 -21.48 32.79
N GLY A 138 -18.57 -21.19 32.58
CA GLY A 138 -19.01 -20.15 31.66
C GLY A 138 -18.53 -18.76 32.06
N LYS A 139 -18.56 -18.44 33.35
CA LYS A 139 -18.02 -17.18 33.90
C LYS A 139 -16.52 -17.06 33.65
N ALA A 140 -15.76 -18.15 33.83
CA ALA A 140 -14.32 -18.16 33.54
C ALA A 140 -14.02 -17.91 32.06
N ILE A 141 -14.77 -18.54 31.15
CA ILE A 141 -14.64 -18.31 29.70
C ILE A 141 -14.95 -16.86 29.34
N CYS A 142 -16.04 -16.29 29.88
CA CYS A 142 -16.41 -14.89 29.65
C CYS A 142 -15.33 -13.92 30.13
N LEU A 143 -14.72 -14.15 31.29
CA LEU A 143 -13.60 -13.33 31.79
C LEU A 143 -12.35 -13.46 30.90
N GLY A 144 -12.07 -14.66 30.38
CA GLY A 144 -10.98 -14.87 29.41
C GLY A 144 -11.20 -14.12 28.10
N LEU A 145 -12.40 -14.23 27.52
CA LEU A 145 -12.78 -13.49 26.31
C LEU A 145 -12.76 -11.98 26.53
N PHE A 146 -13.17 -11.52 27.72
CA PHE A 146 -13.08 -10.12 28.09
C PHE A 146 -11.63 -9.63 28.15
N GLY A 147 -10.73 -10.37 28.81
CA GLY A 147 -9.32 -10.01 28.87
C GLY A 147 -8.68 -9.91 27.48
N LEU A 148 -8.96 -10.89 26.61
CA LEU A 148 -8.51 -10.88 25.22
C LEU A 148 -9.11 -9.72 24.43
N GLY A 149 -10.42 -9.49 24.56
CA GLY A 149 -11.12 -8.43 23.87
C GLY A 149 -10.69 -7.04 24.32
N MET A 150 -10.42 -6.86 25.61
CA MET A 150 -9.88 -5.61 26.15
C MET A 150 -8.46 -5.36 25.65
N TRP A 151 -7.60 -6.39 25.64
CA TRP A 151 -6.26 -6.30 25.09
C TRP A 151 -6.27 -5.88 23.62
N GLU A 152 -7.07 -6.55 22.78
CA GLU A 152 -7.19 -6.21 21.37
C GLU A 152 -7.80 -4.82 21.17
N LEU A 153 -8.86 -4.47 21.91
CA LEU A 153 -9.46 -3.14 21.85
C LEU A 153 -8.44 -2.04 22.15
N VAL A 154 -7.65 -2.18 23.22
CA VAL A 154 -6.62 -1.19 23.58
C VAL A 154 -5.55 -1.12 22.49
N ARG A 155 -5.06 -2.26 22.00
CA ARG A 155 -4.07 -2.31 20.92
C ARG A 155 -4.59 -1.62 19.66
N ASP A 156 -5.82 -1.91 19.26
CA ASP A 156 -6.43 -1.44 18.03
C ASP A 156 -6.78 0.07 18.12
N VAL A 157 -7.25 0.52 19.29
CA VAL A 157 -7.42 1.95 19.58
C VAL A 157 -6.08 2.67 19.51
N MET A 158 -5.04 2.14 20.16
CA MET A 158 -3.69 2.74 20.12
C MET A 158 -3.14 2.82 18.70
N ALA A 159 -3.32 1.78 17.88
CA ALA A 159 -2.93 1.78 16.47
C ALA A 159 -3.66 2.88 15.67
N CYS A 160 -4.97 3.07 15.90
CA CYS A 160 -5.71 4.17 15.28
C CYS A 160 -5.24 5.54 15.78
N MET A 161 -4.90 5.66 17.07
CA MET A 161 -4.37 6.91 17.65
C MET A 161 -2.99 7.25 17.08
N ASP A 162 -2.12 6.27 16.89
CA ASP A 162 -0.80 6.52 16.30
C ASP A 162 -0.88 7.02 14.86
N TYR A 163 -1.94 6.63 14.14
CA TYR A 163 -2.19 7.09 12.78
C TYR A 163 -2.86 8.47 12.73
N TYR A 164 -3.95 8.69 13.47
CA TYR A 164 -4.78 9.90 13.36
C TYR A 164 -4.46 10.99 14.38
N ALA A 165 -3.75 10.66 15.46
CA ALA A 165 -3.47 11.59 16.55
C ALA A 165 -1.97 11.82 16.75
N TYR A 166 -1.61 13.06 17.07
CA TYR A 166 -0.24 13.41 17.41
C TYR A 166 0.00 13.27 18.94
N PRO A 167 1.21 12.90 19.38
CA PRO A 167 1.57 12.82 20.80
C PRO A 167 1.38 14.17 21.51
N ASP A 168 0.79 14.16 22.71
CA ASP A 168 0.49 15.37 23.48
C ASP A 168 1.76 15.99 24.12
N ASP A 169 2.85 15.23 24.15
CA ASP A 169 4.05 15.40 24.98
C ASP A 169 5.27 15.96 24.23
N ILE A 170 5.10 16.38 22.97
CA ILE A 170 6.21 16.96 22.22
C ILE A 170 6.35 18.46 22.54
N THR A 171 7.47 18.83 23.15
CA THR A 171 8.12 20.13 22.90
C THR A 171 8.97 20.01 21.64
N PRO A 172 8.62 20.68 20.51
CA PRO A 172 9.66 20.93 19.52
C PRO A 172 9.49 22.23 18.70
N SER A 173 10.57 22.59 18.03
CA SER A 173 10.69 23.61 17.00
C SER A 173 9.46 23.71 16.06
N LEU A 174 8.93 24.93 15.91
CA LEU A 174 7.70 25.27 15.19
C LEU A 174 7.61 24.70 13.75
N LEU A 175 8.73 24.56 13.04
CA LEU A 175 8.77 24.03 11.67
C LEU A 175 8.43 22.54 11.56
N ARG A 176 8.80 21.71 12.55
CA ARG A 176 8.51 20.27 12.52
C ARG A 176 7.05 19.98 12.90
N LEU A 177 6.45 20.87 13.70
CA LEU A 177 5.04 20.79 14.09
C LEU A 177 4.10 21.10 12.93
N GLU A 178 4.44 22.00 12.01
CA GLU A 178 3.58 22.29 10.85
C GLU A 178 3.53 21.13 9.87
N GLU A 179 4.67 20.47 9.61
CA GLU A 179 4.72 19.28 8.75
C GLU A 179 4.03 18.05 9.38
N GLU A 180 4.19 17.83 10.69
CA GLU A 180 3.50 16.72 11.38
C GLU A 180 1.99 16.99 11.61
N ARG A 181 1.59 18.25 11.85
CA ARG A 181 0.16 18.64 11.92
C ARG A 181 -0.53 18.59 10.57
N ALA A 182 0.20 18.74 9.46
CA ALA A 182 -0.37 18.72 8.12
C ALA A 182 -1.07 17.39 7.76
N GLY A 183 -0.84 16.31 8.53
CA GLY A 183 -1.50 15.01 8.32
C GLY A 183 -2.38 14.48 9.46
N LYS A 184 -2.37 15.09 10.66
CA LYS A 184 -3.04 14.56 11.86
C LYS A 184 -3.95 15.60 12.53
N PRO A 185 -5.28 15.51 12.36
CA PRO A 185 -6.18 16.58 12.78
C PRO A 185 -6.47 16.65 14.29
N PHE A 186 -6.22 15.58 15.07
CA PHE A 186 -6.66 15.49 16.47
C PHE A 186 -5.50 15.18 17.43
N SER A 187 -5.63 15.61 18.69
CA SER A 187 -4.72 15.19 19.77
C SER A 187 -5.13 13.84 20.35
N ARG A 188 -4.20 13.09 20.95
CA ARG A 188 -4.51 11.77 21.55
C ARG A 188 -5.53 11.91 22.69
N THR A 189 -5.36 12.95 23.52
CA THR A 189 -6.33 13.35 24.54
C THR A 189 -7.73 13.61 23.98
N ALA A 190 -7.87 14.37 22.90
CA ALA A 190 -9.16 14.68 22.29
C ALA A 190 -9.84 13.42 21.73
N ALA A 191 -9.07 12.57 21.07
CA ALA A 191 -9.58 11.34 20.48
C ALA A 191 -9.99 10.30 21.56
N LEU A 192 -9.26 10.21 22.66
CA LEU A 192 -9.64 9.40 23.82
C LEU A 192 -10.89 9.96 24.51
N ALA A 193 -10.98 11.28 24.66
CA ALA A 193 -12.18 11.95 25.20
C ALA A 193 -13.41 11.70 24.33
N PHE A 194 -13.27 11.71 23.00
CA PHE A 194 -14.34 11.35 22.08
C PHE A 194 -14.80 9.90 22.27
N LEU A 195 -13.87 8.96 22.42
CA LEU A 195 -14.18 7.54 22.57
C LEU A 195 -14.87 7.25 23.91
N VAL A 196 -14.36 7.79 25.01
CA VAL A 196 -14.98 7.65 26.34
C VAL A 196 -16.32 8.38 26.40
N GLY A 197 -16.39 9.61 25.88
CA GLY A 197 -17.60 10.40 25.84
C GLY A 197 -18.70 9.74 25.00
N GLY A 198 -18.37 9.25 23.82
CA GLY A 198 -19.28 8.52 22.94
C GLY A 198 -19.78 7.22 23.57
N TYR A 199 -18.90 6.49 24.27
CA TYR A 199 -19.29 5.28 25.01
C TYR A 199 -20.29 5.59 26.14
N LEU A 200 -20.01 6.62 26.95
CA LEU A 200 -20.93 7.05 28.02
C LEU A 200 -22.27 7.55 27.45
N LEU A 201 -22.23 8.29 26.35
CA LEU A 201 -23.43 8.76 25.66
C LEU A 201 -24.26 7.60 25.12
N ALA A 202 -23.62 6.56 24.55
CA ALA A 202 -24.31 5.36 24.08
C ALA A 202 -25.00 4.61 25.22
N LEU A 203 -24.35 4.50 26.39
CA LEU A 203 -24.97 3.92 27.59
C LEU A 203 -26.16 4.75 28.08
N LEU A 204 -26.00 6.07 28.14
CA LEU A 204 -27.05 6.99 28.57
C LEU A 204 -28.26 6.91 27.62
N PHE A 205 -28.01 6.97 26.32
CA PHE A 205 -29.04 6.90 25.30
C PHE A 205 -29.75 5.54 25.30
N GLY A 206 -29.01 4.43 25.39
CA GLY A 206 -29.61 3.09 25.50
C GLY A 206 -30.49 2.94 26.74
N SER A 207 -30.07 3.49 27.88
CA SER A 207 -30.87 3.50 29.11
C SER A 207 -32.11 4.38 29.00
N LEU A 208 -32.01 5.52 28.31
CA LEU A 208 -33.14 6.44 28.08
C LEU A 208 -34.17 5.84 27.14
N VAL A 209 -33.73 5.24 26.03
CA VAL A 209 -34.57 4.51 25.08
C VAL A 209 -35.32 3.38 25.79
N ARG A 210 -34.62 2.60 26.63
CA ARG A 210 -35.25 1.56 27.45
C ARG A 210 -36.33 2.11 28.38
N TYR A 211 -36.04 3.22 29.07
CA TYR A 211 -37.00 3.86 29.96
C TYR A 211 -38.26 4.33 29.21
N ALA A 212 -38.06 5.00 28.07
CA ALA A 212 -39.14 5.58 27.27
C ALA A 212 -39.98 4.54 26.51
N LEU A 213 -39.36 3.54 25.86
CA LEU A 213 -40.06 2.57 25.01
C LEU A 213 -40.62 1.37 25.77
N LEU A 214 -39.91 0.87 26.77
CA LEU A 214 -40.29 -0.37 27.44
C LEU A 214 -41.10 -0.12 28.72
N GLY A 215 -41.24 1.13 29.18
CA GLY A 215 -42.00 1.48 30.38
C GLY A 215 -41.49 0.82 31.66
N ILE A 216 -40.29 0.22 31.62
CA ILE A 216 -39.69 -0.50 32.73
C ILE A 216 -39.12 0.53 33.71
N ASN A 217 -39.97 1.01 34.63
CA ASN A 217 -39.58 1.78 35.81
C ASN A 217 -38.81 0.87 36.76
N GLY A 218 -37.53 0.60 36.48
CA GLY A 218 -36.80 -0.41 37.22
C GLY A 218 -35.30 -0.21 37.23
N ARG A 219 -34.83 0.40 38.33
CA ARG A 219 -33.44 0.47 38.79
C ARG A 219 -32.46 1.21 37.85
N LEU A 220 -31.80 2.25 38.39
CA LEU A 220 -30.65 2.89 37.75
C LEU A 220 -29.65 1.83 37.29
N LEU A 221 -28.90 2.15 36.22
CA LEU A 221 -27.84 1.32 35.63
C LEU A 221 -26.91 0.66 36.69
N LEU A 222 -26.71 1.36 37.81
CA LEU A 222 -25.90 0.94 38.96
C LEU A 222 -26.49 -0.22 39.81
N SER A 223 -27.78 -0.53 39.68
CA SER A 223 -28.46 -1.57 40.48
C SER A 223 -28.70 -2.88 39.71
N TYR A 224 -28.40 -2.91 38.41
CA TYR A 224 -28.14 -4.14 37.64
C TYR A 224 -26.63 -4.44 37.68
N GLY A 225 -26.24 -5.72 37.53
CA GLY A 225 -24.83 -6.12 37.57
C GLY A 225 -23.97 -5.33 36.59
N LEU A 226 -23.22 -4.34 37.09
CA LEU A 226 -22.26 -3.51 36.35
C LEU A 226 -21.28 -4.36 35.53
N ILE A 227 -21.06 -5.60 35.97
CA ILE A 227 -20.26 -6.61 35.31
C ILE A 227 -20.72 -6.81 33.85
N ASN A 228 -22.00 -6.99 33.56
CA ASN A 228 -22.46 -7.19 32.18
C ASN A 228 -22.22 -5.96 31.30
N VAL A 229 -22.42 -4.76 31.86
CA VAL A 229 -22.25 -3.48 31.17
C VAL A 229 -20.80 -3.25 30.78
N LEU A 230 -19.86 -3.66 31.64
CA LEU A 230 -18.44 -3.52 31.38
C LEU A 230 -17.90 -4.65 30.49
N LEU A 231 -18.42 -5.87 30.66
CA LEU A 231 -17.82 -7.09 30.13
C LEU A 231 -18.21 -7.39 28.68
N LEU A 232 -19.45 -7.09 28.29
CA LEU A 232 -19.95 -7.44 26.95
C LEU A 232 -19.36 -6.60 25.81
N PRO A 233 -19.20 -5.26 25.93
CA PRO A 233 -18.75 -4.45 24.80
C PRO A 233 -17.38 -4.83 24.22
N PRO A 234 -16.33 -5.07 25.02
CA PRO A 234 -15.04 -5.53 24.48
C PRO A 234 -15.11 -6.91 23.83
N ILE A 235 -15.95 -7.81 24.35
CA ILE A 235 -16.17 -9.14 23.75
C ILE A 235 -16.88 -9.02 22.40
N ALA A 236 -17.88 -8.14 22.29
CA ALA A 236 -18.58 -7.90 21.03
C ALA A 236 -17.65 -7.34 19.96
N VAL A 237 -16.81 -6.35 20.32
CA VAL A 237 -15.80 -5.79 19.41
C VAL A 237 -14.83 -6.87 18.93
N LEU A 238 -14.32 -7.71 19.85
CA LEU A 238 -13.47 -8.85 19.52
C LEU A 238 -14.12 -9.76 18.47
N ILE A 239 -15.37 -10.17 18.69
CA ILE A 239 -16.09 -11.06 17.76
C ILE A 239 -16.24 -10.40 16.38
N ILE A 240 -16.69 -9.14 16.34
CA ILE A 240 -16.91 -8.41 15.08
C ILE A 240 -15.60 -8.24 14.30
N MET A 241 -14.51 -7.88 14.97
CA MET A 241 -13.20 -7.73 14.35
C MET A 241 -12.67 -9.07 13.80
N ARG A 242 -12.85 -10.17 14.54
CA ARG A 242 -12.47 -11.52 14.08
C ARG A 242 -13.31 -12.00 12.90
N LEU A 243 -14.61 -11.74 12.91
CA LEU A 243 -15.51 -12.06 11.78
C LEU A 243 -15.11 -11.28 10.52
N ARG A 244 -14.78 -10.00 10.65
CA ARG A 244 -14.26 -9.19 9.53
C ARG A 244 -12.97 -9.78 8.97
N ALA A 245 -12.00 -10.08 9.83
CA ALA A 245 -10.73 -10.65 9.42
C ALA A 245 -10.90 -12.02 8.73
N LEU A 246 -11.89 -12.82 9.13
CA LEU A 246 -12.25 -14.05 8.44
C LEU A 246 -12.88 -13.75 7.07
N ASN A 247 -13.83 -12.83 6.99
CA ASN A 247 -14.49 -12.47 5.73
C ASN A 247 -13.49 -11.96 4.68
N GLU A 248 -12.54 -11.11 5.09
CA GLU A 248 -11.47 -10.61 4.22
C GLU A 248 -10.60 -11.74 3.67
N ARG A 249 -10.27 -12.75 4.50
CA ARG A 249 -9.53 -13.94 4.06
C ARG A 249 -10.29 -14.80 3.05
N PHE A 250 -11.61 -14.94 3.23
CA PHE A 250 -12.45 -15.68 2.28
C PHE A 250 -12.67 -14.92 0.97
N SER A 251 -12.72 -13.59 0.99
CA SER A 251 -12.84 -12.78 -0.23
C SER A 251 -11.55 -12.66 -1.05
N ALA A 252 -10.41 -13.05 -0.48
CA ALA A 252 -9.09 -13.00 -1.13
C ALA A 252 -8.68 -14.33 -1.78
N GLN A 253 -9.47 -15.40 -1.61
CA GLN A 253 -9.32 -16.70 -2.30
C GLN A 253 -10.24 -16.76 -3.52
#